data_AF-A0AAW8KWI6-F1
#
_entry.id   AF-A0AAW8KWI6-F1
#
_cell.length_a   1.000
_cell.length_b   1.000
_cell.length_c   1.000
_cell.angle_alpha   90.00
_cell.angle_beta   90.00
_cell.angle_gamma   90.00
#
_symmetry.space_group_name_H-M   'P 1'
#
loop_
_entity.id
_entity.type
_entity.pdbx_description
1 polymer ?
#
loop_
_entity_poly.entity_id
_entity_poly.type
_entity_poly.pdbx_seq_one_letter_code
_entity_poly.pdbx_strand_id
1 'polypeptide(L)'
;LTSLPQTTQQEIIDCWTNHQPSERATTWLLPAGEHIPSWIKGEHPLVAVRVTTHPLCVALCNAFHGFIVSTSANPSGQEPAHSLQDACQYFGSQLNYLNGDLGQSQQPSRIINALTREIIRA
;
A
#
# COMPACT_ATOMS: atom_id res chain seq x y z
N LEU A 1 14.96 -0.39 7.74
CA LEU A 1 14.52 0.30 8.98
C LEU A 1 15.67 0.73 9.89
N THR A 2 16.86 0.10 9.79
CA THR A 2 18.02 0.33 10.68
C THR A 2 18.50 1.77 10.77
N SER A 3 18.21 2.61 9.78
CA SER A 3 18.53 4.05 9.77
C SER A 3 17.56 4.91 10.60
N LEU A 4 16.47 4.35 11.13
CA LEU A 4 15.47 5.07 11.93
C LEU A 4 15.73 4.89 13.44
N PRO A 5 15.28 5.82 14.29
CA PRO A 5 15.30 5.61 15.75
C PRO A 5 14.54 4.34 16.14
N GLN A 6 15.04 3.58 17.12
CA GLN A 6 14.44 2.30 17.55
C GLN A 6 12.95 2.42 17.91
N THR A 7 12.56 3.52 18.55
CA THR A 7 11.15 3.80 18.88
C THR A 7 10.28 3.89 17.63
N THR A 8 10.80 4.50 16.56
CA THR A 8 10.10 4.60 15.27
C THR A 8 10.04 3.26 14.55
N GLN A 9 11.11 2.47 14.64
CA GLN A 9 11.11 1.11 14.08
C GLN A 9 10.04 0.25 14.76
N GLN A 10 9.96 0.29 16.09
CA GLN A 10 8.98 -0.49 16.84
C GLN A 10 7.55 -0.09 16.49
N GLU A 11 7.27 1.21 16.40
CA GLU A 11 5.95 1.72 15.99
C GLU A 11 5.52 1.23 14.59
N ILE A 12 6.45 1.23 13.63
CA ILE A 12 6.19 0.73 12.28
C ILE A 12 5.93 -0.78 12.31
N ILE A 13 6.73 -1.53 13.07
CA ILE A 13 6.57 -2.98 13.22
C ILE A 13 5.23 -3.30 13.87
N ASP A 14 4.87 -2.63 14.97
CA ASP A 14 3.60 -2.83 15.66
C ASP A 14 2.41 -2.53 14.73
N CYS A 15 2.51 -1.47 13.92
CA CYS A 15 1.52 -1.14 12.89
C CYS A 15 1.39 -2.26 11.84
N TRP A 16 2.46 -3.00 11.56
CA TRP A 16 2.46 -4.09 10.58
C TRP A 16 2.15 -5.46 11.15
N THR A 17 2.30 -5.70 12.46
CA THR A 17 2.08 -7.02 13.06
C THR A 17 0.80 -7.11 13.90
N ASN A 18 0.39 -6.00 14.52
CA ASN A 18 -0.70 -6.01 15.51
C ASN A 18 -2.01 -5.41 14.94
N HIS A 19 -2.09 -5.29 13.62
CA HIS A 19 -3.21 -4.63 12.96
C HIS A 19 -4.50 -5.46 13.00
N GLN A 20 -5.64 -4.78 12.99
CA GLN A 20 -6.96 -5.41 12.85
C GLN A 20 -7.53 -5.22 11.44
N PRO A 21 -8.40 -6.13 10.95
CA PRO A 21 -8.97 -6.02 9.59
C PRO A 21 -9.74 -4.72 9.33
N SER A 22 -10.35 -4.13 10.36
CA SER A 22 -11.10 -2.87 10.29
C SER A 22 -10.24 -1.62 10.43
N GLU A 23 -8.98 -1.77 10.83
CA GLU A 23 -8.08 -0.63 11.00
C GLU A 23 -7.78 0.06 9.68
N ARG A 24 -7.48 1.34 9.81
CA ARG A 24 -7.08 2.16 8.69
C ARG A 24 -5.74 1.70 8.13
N ALA A 25 -5.76 1.31 6.85
CA ALA A 25 -4.56 0.97 6.10
C ALA A 25 -3.54 2.11 6.14
N THR A 26 -2.33 1.83 6.63
CA THR A 26 -1.25 2.81 6.81
C THR A 26 -0.07 2.45 5.92
N THR A 27 0.40 3.43 5.15
CA THR A 27 1.59 3.34 4.30
C THR A 27 2.68 4.21 4.90
N TRP A 28 3.88 3.67 5.03
CA TRP A 28 5.05 4.37 5.53
C TRP A 28 5.98 4.74 4.39
N LEU A 29 6.40 6.01 4.32
CA LEU A 29 7.54 6.41 3.50
C LEU A 29 8.82 6.14 4.29
N LEU A 30 9.64 5.26 3.74
CA LEU A 30 10.87 4.76 4.36
C LEU A 30 12.07 5.13 3.49
N PRO A 31 13.26 5.32 4.08
CA PRO A 31 14.50 5.44 3.30
C PRO A 31 14.64 4.25 2.34
N ALA A 32 14.78 4.53 1.05
CA ALA A 32 14.97 3.51 0.04
C ALA A 32 16.45 3.08 0.01
N GLY A 33 16.70 1.77 0.13
CA GLY A 33 18.04 1.23 -0.09
C GLY A 33 18.40 1.17 -1.57
N GLU A 34 19.69 0.94 -1.88
CA GLU A 34 20.19 0.85 -3.26
C GLU A 34 19.56 -0.29 -4.08
N HIS A 35 19.00 -1.29 -3.41
CA HIS A 35 18.31 -2.42 -4.04
C HIS A 35 16.89 -2.09 -4.51
N ILE A 36 16.33 -0.92 -4.16
CA ILE A 36 15.01 -0.50 -4.63
C ILE A 36 15.15 0.14 -6.01
N PRO A 37 14.55 -0.43 -7.07
CA PRO A 37 14.71 0.10 -8.42
C PRO A 37 14.20 1.54 -8.54
N SER A 38 14.88 2.33 -9.37
CA SER A 38 14.49 3.72 -9.64
C SER A 38 13.08 3.83 -10.24
N TRP A 39 12.62 2.85 -11.02
CA TRP A 39 11.25 2.86 -11.56
C TRP A 39 10.16 2.61 -10.50
N ILE A 40 10.52 2.25 -9.27
CA ILE A 40 9.57 2.15 -8.15
C ILE A 40 9.50 3.45 -7.36
N LYS A 41 10.67 3.99 -6.99
CA LYS A 41 10.76 5.18 -6.14
C LYS A 41 10.85 6.51 -6.90
N GLY A 42 11.02 6.45 -8.22
CA GLY A 42 11.36 7.60 -9.05
C GLY A 42 12.67 8.27 -8.60
N GLU A 43 12.65 9.60 -8.63
CA GLU A 43 13.76 10.44 -8.16
C GLU A 43 13.76 10.61 -6.63
N HIS A 44 12.77 10.06 -5.92
CA HIS A 44 12.65 10.25 -4.48
C HIS A 44 13.66 9.37 -3.71
N PRO A 45 14.16 9.86 -2.55
CA PRO A 45 15.02 9.08 -1.66
C PRO A 45 14.24 8.09 -0.79
N LEU A 46 12.90 8.17 -0.80
CA LEU A 46 12.00 7.34 0.00
C LEU A 46 11.19 6.38 -0.87
N VAL A 47 10.75 5.27 -0.28
CA VAL A 47 9.83 4.30 -0.87
C VAL A 47 8.60 4.14 0.03
N ALA A 48 7.42 4.09 -0.57
CA ALA A 48 6.16 3.86 0.12
C ALA A 48 5.93 2.36 0.32
N VAL A 49 5.79 1.93 1.58
CA VAL A 49 5.58 0.52 1.95
C VAL A 49 4.34 0.37 2.82
N ARG A 50 3.51 -0.63 2.49
CA ARG A 50 2.31 -1.00 3.24
C ARG A 50 2.28 -2.51 3.43
N VAL A 51 2.05 -2.95 4.66
CA VAL A 51 1.66 -4.34 4.97
C VAL A 51 0.14 -4.38 5.04
N THR A 52 -0.48 -5.19 4.19
CA THR A 52 -1.94 -5.24 4.05
C THR A 52 -2.54 -6.32 4.93
N THR A 53 -3.73 -6.03 5.46
CA THR A 53 -4.55 -6.97 6.24
C THR A 53 -5.59 -7.67 5.37
N HIS A 54 -5.72 -7.24 4.11
CA HIS A 54 -6.77 -7.71 3.20
C HIS A 54 -6.48 -9.15 2.78
N PRO A 55 -7.33 -10.15 3.13
CA PRO A 55 -7.00 -11.56 2.96
C PRO A 55 -6.61 -11.94 1.54
N LEU A 56 -7.32 -11.39 0.55
CA LEU A 56 -7.05 -11.63 -0.86
C LEU A 56 -5.70 -11.07 -1.32
N CYS A 57 -5.31 -9.89 -0.83
CA CYS A 57 -4.03 -9.28 -1.17
C CYS A 57 -2.86 -9.99 -0.48
N VAL A 58 -3.07 -10.46 0.76
CA VAL A 58 -2.10 -11.32 1.47
C VAL A 58 -1.88 -12.61 0.69
N ALA A 59 -2.97 -13.28 0.28
CA ALA A 59 -2.89 -14.50 -0.52
C ALA A 59 -2.17 -14.25 -1.86
N LEU A 60 -2.43 -13.13 -2.52
CA LEU A 60 -1.76 -12.74 -3.77
C LEU A 60 -0.26 -12.53 -3.57
N CYS A 61 0.15 -11.79 -2.54
CA CYS A 61 1.57 -11.60 -2.22
C CYS A 61 2.27 -12.94 -1.90
N ASN A 62 1.61 -13.81 -1.15
CA ASN A 62 2.14 -15.14 -0.81
C ASN A 62 2.29 -16.02 -2.06
N ALA A 63 1.29 -16.05 -2.94
CA ALA A 63 1.34 -16.80 -4.20
C ALA A 63 2.44 -16.26 -5.14
N PHE A 64 2.62 -14.94 -5.17
CA PHE A 64 3.69 -14.29 -5.94
C PHE A 64 5.08 -14.50 -5.33
N HIS A 65 5.18 -14.89 -4.05
CA HIS A 65 6.43 -15.02 -3.30
C HIS A 65 7.26 -13.73 -3.26
N GLY A 66 6.59 -12.57 -3.15
CA GLY A 66 7.27 -11.28 -3.16
C GLY A 66 6.36 -10.09 -2.91
N PHE A 67 6.93 -8.89 -3.13
CA PHE A 67 6.21 -7.63 -3.00
C PHE A 67 5.48 -7.26 -4.28
N ILE A 68 4.28 -6.69 -4.14
CA ILE A 68 3.46 -6.24 -5.26
C ILE A 68 3.35 -4.72 -5.23
N VAL A 69 3.66 -4.10 -6.36
CA VAL A 69 3.42 -2.67 -6.58
C VAL A 69 1.92 -2.45 -6.73
N SER A 70 1.38 -1.48 -6.01
CA SER A 70 -0.06 -1.22 -5.99
C SER A 70 -0.34 0.26 -6.22
N THR A 71 -1.40 0.53 -6.98
CA THR A 71 -1.99 1.85 -7.21
C THR A 71 -3.51 1.74 -7.08
N SER A 72 -4.21 2.86 -7.02
CA SER A 72 -5.68 2.86 -7.11
C SER A 72 -6.14 2.36 -8.48
N ALA A 73 -7.25 1.63 -8.51
CA ALA A 73 -7.78 0.99 -9.71
C ALA A 73 -8.59 2.00 -10.55
N ASN A 74 -7.90 2.92 -11.23
CA ASN A 74 -8.51 3.94 -12.07
C ASN A 74 -7.57 4.42 -13.18
N PRO A 75 -8.11 4.86 -14.33
CA PRO A 75 -7.38 5.72 -15.25
C PRO A 75 -6.94 7.01 -14.53
N SER A 76 -5.80 7.56 -14.96
CA SER A 76 -5.26 8.77 -14.33
C SER A 76 -6.28 9.92 -14.37
N GLY A 77 -6.50 10.58 -13.23
CA GLY A 77 -7.46 11.67 -13.07
C GLY A 77 -8.93 11.25 -12.87
N GLN A 78 -9.24 9.96 -12.88
CA GLN A 78 -10.59 9.44 -12.58
C GLN A 78 -10.72 8.94 -11.14
N GLU A 79 -11.95 8.81 -10.65
CA GLU A 79 -12.22 8.23 -9.33
C GLU A 79 -11.86 6.73 -9.29
N PRO A 80 -11.32 6.22 -8.17
CA PRO A 80 -11.05 4.79 -7.97
C PRO A 80 -12.29 3.91 -8.19
N ALA A 81 -12.10 2.76 -8.82
CA ALA A 81 -13.13 1.72 -8.85
C ALA A 81 -13.41 1.19 -7.43
N HIS A 82 -14.69 1.08 -7.06
CA HIS A 82 -15.15 0.54 -5.78
C HIS A 82 -15.83 -0.83 -5.93
N SER A 83 -15.97 -1.30 -7.16
CA SER A 83 -16.48 -2.63 -7.48
C SER A 83 -15.75 -3.23 -8.67
N LEU A 84 -15.86 -4.55 -8.82
CA LEU A 84 -15.37 -5.22 -10.01
C LEU A 84 -16.03 -4.66 -11.29
N GLN A 85 -17.30 -4.27 -11.21
CA GLN A 85 -18.02 -3.71 -12.35
C GLN A 85 -17.45 -2.36 -12.79
N ASP A 86 -17.11 -1.47 -11.84
CA ASP A 86 -16.44 -0.19 -12.16
C ASP A 86 -15.07 -0.43 -12.82
N ALA A 87 -14.30 -1.38 -12.28
CA ALA A 87 -12.98 -1.71 -12.82
C ALA A 87 -13.08 -2.33 -14.24
N CYS A 88 -14.09 -3.16 -14.49
CA CYS A 88 -14.39 -3.67 -15.83
C CYS A 88 -14.85 -2.56 -16.79
N GLN A 89 -15.59 -1.57 -16.31
CA GLN A 89 -15.98 -0.42 -17.13
C GLN A 89 -14.77 0.43 -17.54
N TYR A 90 -13.80 0.62 -16.63
CA TYR A 90 -12.59 1.38 -16.94
C TYR A 90 -11.62 0.65 -17.86
N PHE A 91 -11.37 -0.63 -17.61
CA PHE A 91 -10.25 -1.34 -18.26
C PHE A 91 -10.69 -2.47 -19.20
N GLY A 92 -11.97 -2.83 -19.24
CA GLY A 92 -12.52 -3.83 -20.16
C GLY A 92 -11.82 -5.19 -20.05
N SER A 93 -11.28 -5.68 -21.16
CA SER A 93 -10.52 -6.94 -21.22
C SER A 93 -9.00 -6.73 -21.18
N GLN A 94 -8.50 -5.52 -20.89
CA GLN A 94 -7.07 -5.21 -20.91
C GLN A 94 -6.32 -5.75 -19.69
N LEU A 95 -7.04 -6.12 -18.63
CA LEU A 95 -6.49 -6.60 -17.37
C LEU A 95 -7.12 -7.93 -16.96
N ASN A 96 -6.42 -8.65 -16.08
CA ASN A 96 -7.01 -9.76 -15.35
C ASN A 96 -7.58 -9.23 -14.04
N TYR A 97 -8.73 -9.77 -13.66
CA TYR A 97 -9.44 -9.35 -12.46
C TYR A 97 -9.51 -10.48 -11.44
N LEU A 98 -9.38 -10.10 -10.17
CA LEU A 98 -9.61 -10.99 -9.05
C LEU A 98 -10.81 -10.44 -8.28
N ASN A 99 -11.89 -11.22 -8.24
CA ASN A 99 -13.09 -10.81 -7.53
C ASN A 99 -12.89 -10.92 -6.02
N GLY A 100 -13.36 -9.92 -5.28
CA GLY A 100 -13.30 -9.89 -3.83
C GLY A 100 -14.02 -8.67 -3.27
N ASP A 101 -14.46 -8.77 -2.03
CA ASP A 101 -15.06 -7.66 -1.31
C ASP A 101 -14.01 -6.59 -1.03
N LEU A 102 -14.45 -5.34 -0.87
CA LEU A 102 -13.58 -4.28 -0.35
C LEU A 102 -13.18 -4.58 1.11
N GLY A 103 -12.05 -4.03 1.53
CA GLY A 103 -11.63 -4.08 2.93
C GLY A 103 -12.63 -3.40 3.88
N GLN A 104 -12.56 -3.75 5.16
CA GLN A 104 -13.50 -3.26 6.18
C GLN A 104 -13.23 -1.82 6.64
N SER A 105 -12.11 -1.23 6.21
CA SER A 105 -11.74 0.12 6.60
C SER A 105 -12.65 1.16 5.95
N GLN A 106 -13.25 2.01 6.78
CA GLN A 106 -14.13 3.10 6.35
C GLN A 106 -13.39 4.39 6.00
N GLN A 107 -12.06 4.39 6.14
CA GLN A 107 -11.22 5.58 5.94
C GLN A 107 -10.25 5.35 4.77
N PRO A 108 -9.97 6.39 3.96
CA PRO A 108 -8.95 6.29 2.93
C PRO A 108 -7.59 5.95 3.54
N SER A 109 -6.70 5.26 2.84
CA SER A 109 -5.40 4.88 3.43
C SER A 109 -4.53 6.09 3.80
N ARG A 110 -3.86 6.00 4.96
CA ARG A 110 -2.94 7.02 5.49
C ARG A 110 -1.55 6.87 4.88
N ILE A 111 -0.85 7.99 4.65
CA ILE A 111 0.58 7.98 4.29
C ILE A 111 1.35 8.81 5.30
N ILE A 112 2.40 8.23 5.90
CA ILE A 112 3.23 8.89 6.92
C ILE A 112 4.69 8.84 6.50
N ASN A 113 5.41 9.95 6.63
CA ASN A 113 6.85 9.97 6.51
C ASN A 113 7.52 9.48 7.81
N ALA A 114 8.26 8.36 7.75
CA ALA A 114 8.88 7.78 8.93
C ALA A 114 10.03 8.64 9.50
N LEU A 115 10.64 9.51 8.70
CA LEU A 115 11.72 10.39 9.14
C LEU A 115 11.18 11.63 9.85
N THR A 116 10.20 12.30 9.24
CA THR A 116 9.69 13.60 9.71
C THR A 116 8.45 13.49 10.58
N ARG A 117 7.81 12.32 10.62
CA ARG A 117 6.48 12.06 11.22
C ARG A 117 5.33 12.82 10.55
N GLU A 118 5.59 13.48 9.41
CA GLU A 118 4.58 14.20 8.65
C GLU A 118 3.52 13.24 8.08
N ILE A 119 2.25 13.61 8.21
CA ILE A 119 1.14 12.91 7.57
C ILE A 119 0.93 13.53 6.19
N ILE A 120 1.35 12.81 5.15
CA ILE A 120 1.26 13.24 3.75
C ILE A 120 -0.17 13.11 3.23
N ARG A 121 -0.89 12.09 3.70
CA ARG A 121 -2.31 11.89 3.41
C ARG A 121 -3.02 11.44 4.68
N ALA A 122 -3.98 12.26 5.10
CA ALA A 122 -4.80 12.09 6.30
C ALA A 122 -6.12 11.38 6.01
#